data_AF-A0A6M3J914-F1
#
_entry.id   AF-A0A6M3J914-F1
#
_cell.length_a   1.000
_cell.length_b   1.000
_cell.length_c   1.000
_cell.angle_alpha   90.00
_cell.angle_beta   90.00
_cell.angle_gamma   90.00
#
_symmetry.space_group_name_H-M   'P 1'
#
loop_
_entity.id
_entity.type
_entity.pdbx_description
1 polymer ?
#
loop_
_entity_poly.entity_id
_entity_poly.type
_entity_poly.pdbx_seq_one_letter_code
_entity_poly.pdbx_strand_id
1 'polypeptide(L)'
;MFSVFDIKTSKAYPAIALQIAAYLELARNGTTLDLLFDEGRHLFTQESTGQILPSVTQVLSKMGLAPDYFWVDPWYALRGTHVHKATELHENGALDESTVDDEIAPYLAAYQKFRKEWAGEIIKTEYRMWHPTYRYAGIVDRVIEGNKCYILFLKKNGKYSFEEVKNIRSNLNVFLSALNVMKWKQENLKEGQ
;
A
#
# COMPACT_ATOMS: atom_id res chain seq x y z
N MET A 1 -5.21 -11.54 -16.27
CA MET A 1 -5.83 -11.41 -14.92
C MET A 1 -5.02 -10.40 -14.15
N PHE A 2 -5.64 -9.53 -13.34
CA PHE A 2 -4.89 -8.54 -12.56
C PHE A 2 -4.52 -9.07 -11.17
N SER A 3 -3.31 -8.70 -10.75
CA SER A 3 -2.75 -8.94 -9.43
C SER A 3 -2.01 -7.70 -8.92
N VAL A 4 -1.42 -7.77 -7.74
CA VAL A 4 -0.73 -6.64 -7.10
C VAL A 4 0.57 -7.10 -6.44
N PHE A 5 1.51 -6.17 -6.28
CA PHE A 5 2.53 -6.29 -5.26
C PHE A 5 2.77 -4.96 -4.54
N ASP A 6 3.27 -5.08 -3.32
CA ASP A 6 3.54 -3.95 -2.42
C ASP A 6 5.04 -3.89 -2.11
N ILE A 7 5.58 -2.68 -2.02
CA ILE A 7 6.99 -2.39 -1.77
C ILE A 7 7.15 -2.04 -0.30
N LYS A 8 8.09 -2.69 0.37
CA LYS A 8 8.42 -2.42 1.77
C LYS A 8 9.91 -2.17 1.95
N THR A 9 10.24 -1.18 2.79
CA THR A 9 11.62 -0.92 3.26
C THR A 9 11.85 -1.34 4.72
N SER A 10 10.79 -1.83 5.38
CA SER A 10 10.81 -2.29 6.77
C SER A 10 10.91 -3.82 6.87
N LYS A 11 11.04 -4.33 8.09
CA LYS A 11 10.91 -5.77 8.36
C LYS A 11 9.50 -6.25 8.02
N ALA A 12 9.41 -7.53 7.62
CA ALA A 12 8.15 -8.22 7.42
C ALA A 12 7.35 -8.31 8.74
N TYR A 13 6.04 -8.16 8.65
CA TYR A 13 5.10 -8.43 9.74
C TYR A 13 3.83 -9.09 9.20
N PRO A 14 3.09 -9.89 10.00
CA PRO A 14 2.00 -10.73 9.50
C PRO A 14 0.90 -9.98 8.74
N ALA A 15 0.55 -8.77 9.18
CA ALA A 15 -0.54 -8.00 8.56
C ALA A 15 -0.22 -7.43 7.17
N ILE A 16 1.02 -7.53 6.65
CA ILE A 16 1.31 -7.17 5.26
C ILE A 16 0.50 -8.06 4.30
N ALA A 17 0.28 -9.33 4.64
CA ALA A 17 -0.54 -10.23 3.84
C ALA A 17 -2.02 -9.80 3.80
N LEU A 18 -2.52 -9.17 4.89
CA LEU A 18 -3.86 -8.60 4.95
C LEU A 18 -3.98 -7.36 4.06
N GLN A 19 -2.96 -6.50 4.09
CA GLN A 19 -2.85 -5.32 3.22
C GLN A 19 -2.89 -5.72 1.73
N ILE A 20 -2.08 -6.71 1.33
CA ILE A 20 -2.05 -7.21 -0.05
C ILE A 20 -3.41 -7.75 -0.48
N ALA A 21 -4.10 -8.51 0.37
CA ALA A 21 -5.41 -9.05 0.04
C ALA A 21 -6.46 -7.94 -0.16
N ALA A 22 -6.43 -6.89 0.67
CA ALA A 22 -7.28 -5.71 0.50
C ALA A 22 -6.95 -4.93 -0.78
N TYR A 23 -5.67 -4.78 -1.11
CA TYR A 23 -5.25 -4.13 -2.36
C TYR A 23 -5.61 -4.92 -3.61
N LEU A 24 -5.55 -6.25 -3.57
CA LEU A 24 -6.04 -7.07 -4.66
C LEU A 24 -7.55 -6.89 -4.86
N GLU A 25 -8.31 -6.82 -3.77
CA GLU A 25 -9.75 -6.60 -3.80
C GLU A 25 -10.07 -5.20 -4.38
N LEU A 26 -9.32 -4.17 -4.00
CA LEU A 26 -9.41 -2.85 -4.66
C LEU A 26 -9.10 -2.96 -6.15
N ALA A 27 -7.97 -3.56 -6.54
CA ALA A 27 -7.57 -3.65 -7.95
C ALA A 27 -8.60 -4.37 -8.83
N ARG A 28 -9.42 -5.26 -8.26
CA ARG A 28 -10.45 -6.03 -9.00
C ARG A 28 -11.83 -5.39 -8.98
N ASN A 29 -12.23 -4.82 -7.84
CA ASN A 29 -13.62 -4.43 -7.59
C ASN A 29 -13.76 -2.97 -7.13
N GLY A 30 -12.66 -2.23 -7.02
CA GLY A 30 -12.64 -0.82 -6.69
C GLY A 30 -12.78 0.09 -7.92
N THR A 31 -12.89 1.39 -7.65
CA THR A 31 -13.00 2.44 -8.66
C THR A 31 -12.11 3.64 -8.30
N THR A 32 -11.74 4.41 -9.32
CA THR A 32 -11.07 5.71 -9.17
C THR A 32 -12.05 6.88 -9.27
N LEU A 33 -13.28 6.62 -9.71
CA LEU A 33 -14.30 7.65 -9.85
C LEU A 33 -14.71 8.16 -8.47
N ASP A 34 -15.03 9.45 -8.39
CA ASP A 34 -15.60 10.05 -7.18
C ASP A 34 -14.66 9.91 -5.96
N LEU A 35 -13.35 10.06 -6.18
CA LEU A 35 -12.30 9.93 -5.16
C LEU A 35 -11.36 11.12 -5.17
N LEU A 36 -11.36 11.88 -4.07
CA LEU A 36 -10.36 12.89 -3.76
C LEU A 36 -9.32 12.30 -2.81
N PHE A 37 -8.06 12.64 -3.05
CA PHE A 37 -6.95 12.29 -2.18
C PHE A 37 -6.14 13.53 -1.81
N ASP A 38 -6.03 13.76 -0.51
CA ASP A 38 -5.16 14.78 0.06
C ASP A 38 -3.84 14.13 0.49
N GLU A 39 -2.77 14.40 -0.25
CA GLU A 39 -1.44 13.84 0.02
C GLU A 39 -0.87 14.29 1.36
N GLY A 40 -1.05 15.57 1.72
CA GLY A 40 -0.51 16.14 2.95
C GLY A 40 -1.15 15.57 4.21
N ARG A 41 -2.44 15.22 4.15
CA ARG A 41 -3.18 14.60 5.26
C ARG A 41 -3.35 13.09 5.13
N HIS A 42 -2.90 12.50 4.03
CA HIS A 42 -3.15 11.11 3.66
C HIS A 42 -4.64 10.72 3.81
N LEU A 43 -5.52 11.56 3.27
CA LEU A 43 -6.97 11.49 3.47
C LEU A 43 -7.69 11.17 2.16
N PHE A 44 -8.54 10.15 2.18
CA PHE A 44 -9.43 9.82 1.07
C PHE A 44 -10.84 10.33 1.36
N THR A 45 -11.43 11.02 0.39
CA THR A 45 -12.79 11.57 0.49
C THR A 45 -13.57 11.20 -0.76
N GLN A 46 -14.78 10.67 -0.58
CA GLN A 46 -15.73 10.55 -1.68
C GLN A 46 -16.26 11.94 -2.02
N GLU A 47 -16.03 12.42 -3.24
CA GLU A 47 -16.31 13.81 -3.64
C GLU A 47 -17.79 14.16 -3.50
N SER A 48 -18.66 13.30 -4.01
CA SER A 48 -20.10 13.50 -4.10
C SER A 48 -20.82 13.57 -2.75
N THR A 49 -20.26 12.93 -1.71
CA THR A 49 -20.88 12.86 -0.37
C THR A 49 -20.08 13.55 0.72
N GLY A 50 -18.82 13.91 0.45
CA GLY A 50 -17.87 14.34 1.47
C GLY A 50 -17.47 13.24 2.46
N GLN A 51 -17.86 11.98 2.25
CA GLN A 51 -17.55 10.90 3.18
C GLN A 51 -16.04 10.61 3.19
N ILE A 52 -15.45 10.64 4.39
CA ILE A 52 -14.07 10.16 4.60
C ILE A 52 -14.03 8.64 4.54
N LEU A 53 -13.16 8.12 3.67
CA LEU A 53 -12.95 6.68 3.50
C LEU A 53 -11.69 6.27 4.28
N PRO A 54 -11.77 5.26 5.16
CA PRO A 54 -10.59 4.76 5.84
C PRO A 54 -9.64 4.10 4.83
N SER A 55 -8.34 4.38 4.93
CA SER A 55 -7.33 3.68 4.15
C SER A 55 -7.10 2.26 4.68
N VAL A 56 -6.59 1.35 3.84
CA VAL A 56 -6.20 -0.01 4.27
C VAL A 56 -5.25 0.03 5.48
N THR A 57 -4.24 0.89 5.45
CA THR A 57 -3.27 1.04 6.54
C THR A 57 -3.91 1.60 7.82
N GLN A 58 -4.85 2.55 7.70
CA GLN A 58 -5.61 3.06 8.84
C GLN A 58 -6.47 1.98 9.49
N VAL A 59 -7.12 1.11 8.70
CA VAL A 59 -7.90 -0.02 9.22
C VAL A 59 -7.00 -0.96 10.04
N LEU A 60 -5.86 -1.37 9.46
CA LEU A 60 -4.93 -2.28 10.13
C LEU A 60 -4.35 -1.67 11.41
N SER A 61 -4.00 -0.39 11.39
CA SER A 61 -3.47 0.33 12.56
C SER A 61 -4.53 0.48 13.67
N LYS A 62 -5.73 0.99 13.36
CA LYS A 62 -6.80 1.19 14.35
C LYS A 62 -7.28 -0.11 15.01
N MET A 63 -7.10 -1.23 14.33
CA MET A 63 -7.46 -2.55 14.83
C MET A 63 -6.31 -3.30 15.51
N GLY A 64 -5.13 -2.68 15.67
CA GLY A 64 -3.97 -3.28 16.33
C GLY A 64 -3.36 -4.44 15.55
N LEU A 65 -3.56 -4.49 14.23
CA LEU A 65 -3.04 -5.53 13.34
C LEU A 65 -1.71 -5.13 12.71
N ALA A 66 -1.46 -3.83 12.55
CA ALA A 66 -0.17 -3.29 12.14
C ALA A 66 0.71 -2.98 13.37
N PRO A 67 2.05 -3.01 13.24
CA PRO A 67 2.95 -2.56 14.29
C PRO A 67 2.55 -1.18 14.80
N ASP A 68 2.71 -0.96 16.10
CA ASP A 68 2.53 0.37 16.65
C ASP A 68 3.71 1.25 16.20
N TYR A 69 3.43 2.09 15.21
CA TYR A 69 4.39 3.03 14.66
C TYR A 69 4.55 4.29 15.52
N PHE A 70 3.86 4.41 16.67
CA PHE A 70 3.99 5.55 17.57
C PHE A 70 5.43 5.77 18.03
N TRP A 71 6.21 4.69 18.16
CA TRP A 71 7.63 4.72 18.52
C TRP A 71 8.58 4.65 17.32
N VAL A 72 8.04 4.61 16.09
CA VAL A 72 8.85 4.55 14.88
C VAL A 72 9.16 5.98 14.46
N ASP A 73 10.47 6.27 14.35
CA ASP A 73 10.97 7.56 13.90
C ASP A 73 10.26 7.99 12.60
N PRO A 74 9.65 9.20 12.55
CA PRO A 74 9.03 9.75 11.33
C PRO A 74 9.93 9.66 10.09
N TRP A 75 11.25 9.69 10.29
CA TRP A 75 12.25 9.43 9.27
C TRP A 75 11.98 8.15 8.45
N TYR A 76 11.58 7.04 9.09
CA TYR A 76 11.33 5.77 8.40
C TYR A 76 10.12 5.83 7.47
N ALA A 77 9.06 6.57 7.87
CA ALA A 77 7.88 6.76 7.05
C ALA A 77 8.18 7.68 5.85
N LEU A 78 8.94 8.75 6.08
CA LEU A 78 9.39 9.66 5.02
C LEU A 78 10.28 8.94 4.01
N ARG A 79 11.25 8.14 4.49
CA ARG A 79 12.10 7.30 3.63
C ARG A 79 11.27 6.35 2.77
N GLY A 80 10.26 5.68 3.35
CA GLY A 80 9.34 4.84 2.60
C GLY A 80 8.69 5.63 1.45
N THR A 81 8.11 6.78 1.75
CA THR A 81 7.48 7.67 0.76
C THR A 81 8.45 8.05 -0.37
N HIS A 82 9.69 8.43 -0.04
CA HIS A 82 10.70 8.78 -1.05
C HIS A 82 11.13 7.56 -1.89
N VAL A 83 11.24 6.38 -1.29
CA VAL A 83 11.54 5.14 -2.06
C VAL A 83 10.41 4.83 -3.03
N HIS A 84 9.14 4.92 -2.61
CA HIS A 84 8.01 4.74 -3.53
C HIS A 84 8.06 5.76 -4.67
N LYS A 85 8.30 7.03 -4.36
CA LYS A 85 8.40 8.07 -5.37
C LYS A 85 9.53 7.82 -6.38
N ALA A 86 10.72 7.44 -5.89
CA ALA A 86 11.85 7.13 -6.75
C ALA A 86 11.56 5.95 -7.68
N THR A 87 10.93 4.89 -7.15
CA THR A 87 10.58 3.71 -7.96
C THR A 87 9.43 3.98 -8.94
N GLU A 88 8.47 4.86 -8.59
CA GLU A 88 7.42 5.32 -9.50
C GLU A 88 8.02 6.11 -10.67
N LEU A 89 8.87 7.10 -10.37
CA LEU A 89 9.57 7.90 -11.39
C LEU A 89 10.44 7.03 -12.29
N HIS A 90 11.08 5.98 -11.74
CA HIS A 90 11.87 5.02 -12.51
C HIS A 90 11.02 4.25 -13.52
N GLU A 91 9.88 3.70 -13.11
CA GLU A 91 8.97 2.97 -14.02
C GLU A 91 8.40 3.89 -15.12
N ASN A 92 8.19 5.16 -14.80
CA ASN A 92 7.68 6.16 -15.75
C ASN A 92 8.77 6.76 -16.66
N GLY A 93 10.04 6.36 -16.50
CA GLY A 93 11.17 6.93 -17.26
C GLY A 93 11.43 8.42 -16.97
N ALA A 94 10.91 8.93 -15.84
CA ALA A 94 10.95 10.34 -15.45
C ALA A 94 11.94 10.62 -14.30
N LEU A 95 12.69 9.61 -13.86
CA LEU A 95 13.64 9.74 -12.77
C LEU A 95 14.93 10.43 -13.24
N ASP A 96 15.26 11.55 -12.61
CA ASP A 96 16.61 12.12 -12.65
C ASP A 96 17.45 11.51 -11.52
N GLU A 97 18.32 10.55 -11.87
CA GLU A 97 19.15 9.83 -10.90
C GLU A 97 20.09 10.77 -10.11
N SER A 98 20.46 11.93 -10.67
CA SER A 98 21.34 12.89 -9.98
C SER A 98 20.67 13.61 -8.81
N THR A 99 19.34 13.55 -8.73
CA THR A 99 18.53 14.16 -7.66
C THR A 99 18.17 13.20 -6.54
N VAL A 100 18.57 11.93 -6.65
CA VAL A 100 18.25 10.90 -5.67
C VAL A 100 19.18 11.05 -4.46
N ASP A 101 18.57 11.25 -3.29
CA ASP A 101 19.27 11.31 -2.01
C ASP A 101 20.06 10.02 -1.73
N ASP A 102 21.27 10.16 -1.15
CA ASP A 102 22.17 9.05 -0.83
C ASP A 102 21.52 7.98 0.08
N GLU A 103 20.56 8.35 0.92
CA GLU A 103 19.80 7.42 1.77
C GLU A 103 18.77 6.60 0.98
N ILE A 104 18.31 7.09 -0.17
CA ILE A 104 17.32 6.47 -1.06
C ILE A 104 18.01 5.65 -2.16
N ALA A 105 19.15 6.11 -2.65
CA ALA A 105 19.98 5.48 -3.67
C ALA A 105 20.14 3.95 -3.52
N PRO A 106 20.47 3.38 -2.33
CA PRO A 106 20.61 1.94 -2.19
C PRO A 106 19.29 1.15 -2.40
N TYR A 107 18.15 1.73 -2.04
CA TYR A 107 16.84 1.09 -2.25
C TYR A 107 16.44 1.14 -3.72
N LEU A 108 16.72 2.27 -4.38
CA LEU A 108 16.53 2.40 -5.83
C LEU A 108 17.40 1.38 -6.58
N ALA A 109 18.67 1.22 -6.21
CA ALA A 109 19.55 0.22 -6.79
C ALA A 109 19.02 -1.22 -6.60
N ALA A 110 18.47 -1.52 -5.41
CA ALA A 110 17.81 -2.81 -5.15
C ALA A 110 16.58 -3.01 -6.06
N TYR A 111 15.79 -1.96 -6.29
CA TYR A 111 14.62 -1.99 -7.17
C TYR A 111 15.02 -2.17 -8.64
N GLN A 112 16.00 -1.42 -9.13
CA GLN A 112 16.54 -1.58 -10.49
C GLN A 112 17.08 -2.99 -10.72
N LYS A 113 17.76 -3.57 -9.72
CA LYS A 113 18.20 -4.96 -9.77
C LYS A 113 17.00 -5.92 -9.87
N PHE A 114 15.98 -5.74 -9.03
CA PHE A 114 14.74 -6.51 -9.11
C PHE A 114 14.12 -6.44 -10.51
N ARG A 115 14.02 -5.26 -11.13
CA ARG A 115 13.43 -5.11 -12.47
C ARG A 115 14.23 -5.76 -13.59
N LYS A 116 15.56 -5.89 -13.43
CA LYS A 116 16.39 -6.66 -14.36
C LYS A 116 16.17 -8.18 -14.24
N GLU A 117 15.80 -8.67 -13.06
CA GLU A 117 15.68 -10.10 -12.75
C GLU A 117 14.23 -10.61 -12.87
N TRP A 118 13.24 -9.75 -12.62
CA TRP A 118 11.81 -10.07 -12.70
C TRP A 118 11.14 -9.33 -13.87
N ALA A 119 10.77 -10.09 -14.89
CA ALA A 119 10.19 -9.58 -16.14
C ALA A 119 8.65 -9.46 -16.12
N GLY A 120 8.02 -9.36 -14.94
CA GLY A 120 6.58 -9.19 -14.88
C GLY A 120 6.14 -7.80 -15.36
N GLU A 121 4.95 -7.76 -15.95
CA GLU A 121 4.35 -6.54 -16.49
C GLU A 121 3.67 -5.73 -15.39
N ILE A 122 4.08 -4.47 -15.27
CA ILE A 122 3.47 -3.49 -14.38
C ILE A 122 2.51 -2.66 -15.21
N ILE A 123 1.23 -2.72 -14.85
CA ILE A 123 0.14 -2.07 -15.57
C ILE A 123 -0.10 -0.67 -15.01
N LYS A 124 -0.03 -0.51 -13.69
CA LYS A 124 -0.21 0.77 -13.00
C LYS A 124 0.71 0.87 -11.79
N THR A 125 1.15 2.09 -11.48
CA THR A 125 1.93 2.45 -10.30
C THR A 125 1.14 3.42 -9.42
N GLU A 126 1.33 3.35 -8.10
CA GLU A 126 0.73 4.29 -7.12
C GLU A 126 -0.78 4.51 -7.36
N TYR A 127 -1.49 3.41 -7.62
CA TYR A 127 -2.85 3.44 -8.14
C TYR A 127 -3.85 3.62 -7.00
N ARG A 128 -4.43 4.83 -6.93
CA ARG A 128 -5.36 5.25 -5.89
C ARG A 128 -6.77 4.79 -6.22
N MET A 129 -7.40 4.06 -5.31
CA MET A 129 -8.73 3.49 -5.52
C MET A 129 -9.53 3.44 -4.24
N TRP A 130 -10.84 3.31 -4.38
CA TRP A 130 -11.72 2.97 -3.28
C TRP A 130 -12.77 1.91 -3.66
N HIS A 131 -13.31 1.23 -2.66
CA HIS A 131 -14.29 0.18 -2.87
C HIS A 131 -15.73 0.69 -2.66
N PRO A 132 -16.60 0.70 -3.70
CA PRO A 132 -17.98 1.18 -3.60
C PRO A 132 -18.83 0.49 -2.53
N THR A 133 -18.74 -0.83 -2.44
CA THR A 133 -19.47 -1.63 -1.44
C THR A 133 -18.84 -1.58 -0.05
N TYR A 134 -17.55 -1.88 0.08
CA TYR A 134 -16.87 -1.98 1.36
C TYR A 134 -16.40 -0.64 1.93
N ARG A 135 -16.49 0.47 1.19
CA ARG A 135 -16.20 1.84 1.67
C ARG A 135 -14.85 1.96 2.39
N TYR A 136 -13.79 1.49 1.75
CA TYR A 136 -12.39 1.74 2.16
C TYR A 136 -11.59 2.13 0.92
N ALA A 137 -10.45 2.78 1.14
CA ALA A 137 -9.57 3.26 0.08
C ALA A 137 -8.12 2.78 0.27
N GLY A 138 -7.30 2.96 -0.76
CA GLY A 138 -5.89 2.62 -0.69
C GLY A 138 -5.11 3.12 -1.89
N ILE A 139 -3.78 3.11 -1.75
CA ILE A 139 -2.83 3.31 -2.83
C ILE A 139 -2.17 1.97 -3.06
N VAL A 140 -2.41 1.39 -4.23
CA VAL A 140 -1.78 0.13 -4.62
C VAL A 140 -0.47 0.47 -5.31
N ASP A 141 0.66 0.10 -4.70
CA ASP A 141 1.98 0.46 -5.23
C ASP A 141 2.14 0.00 -6.67
N ARG A 142 1.81 -1.27 -6.96
CA ARG A 142 1.94 -1.87 -8.30
C ARG A 142 0.76 -2.78 -8.59
N VAL A 143 0.04 -2.48 -9.67
CA VAL A 143 -0.90 -3.39 -10.32
C VAL A 143 -0.15 -4.09 -11.44
N ILE A 144 -0.23 -5.41 -11.47
CA ILE A 144 0.54 -6.26 -12.39
C ILE A 144 -0.36 -7.21 -13.17
N GLU A 145 0.12 -7.65 -14.32
CA GLU A 145 -0.47 -8.81 -14.97
C GLU A 145 -0.05 -10.10 -14.25
N GLY A 146 -1.03 -10.93 -13.87
CA GLY A 146 -0.78 -12.23 -13.27
C GLY A 146 -1.89 -12.72 -12.35
N ASN A 147 -1.64 -13.86 -11.71
CA ASN A 147 -2.56 -14.51 -10.76
C ASN A 147 -2.01 -14.63 -9.34
N LYS A 148 -0.79 -14.16 -9.10
CA LYS A 148 -0.08 -14.24 -7.81
C LYS A 148 0.23 -12.85 -7.30
N CYS A 149 0.06 -12.64 -6.00
CA CYS A 149 0.39 -11.38 -5.34
C CYS A 149 1.73 -11.51 -4.65
N TYR A 150 2.46 -10.40 -4.53
CA TYR A 150 3.81 -10.43 -3.98
C TYR A 150 4.06 -9.29 -2.99
N ILE A 151 5.11 -9.46 -2.20
CA ILE A 151 5.72 -8.37 -1.42
C ILE A 151 7.17 -8.25 -1.87
N LEU A 152 7.58 -7.03 -2.20
CA LEU A 152 8.96 -6.68 -2.53
C LEU A 152 9.60 -5.96 -1.35
N PHE A 153 10.53 -6.63 -0.65
CA PHE A 153 11.32 -5.99 0.39
C PHE A 153 12.62 -5.43 -0.19
N LEU A 154 12.76 -4.11 -0.20
CA LEU A 154 14.00 -3.42 -0.58
C LEU A 154 14.86 -3.18 0.66
N LYS A 155 16.16 -3.50 0.57
CA LYS A 155 17.09 -3.42 1.70
C LYS A 155 18.17 -2.37 1.42
N LYS A 156 18.59 -1.63 2.46
CA LYS A 156 19.65 -0.59 2.36
C LYS A 156 21.00 -1.10 1.84
N ASN A 157 21.24 -2.41 1.82
CA ASN A 157 22.45 -3.00 1.25
C ASN A 157 22.35 -3.30 -0.25
N GLY A 158 21.38 -2.72 -0.97
CA GLY A 158 21.17 -2.94 -2.40
C GLY A 158 20.58 -4.31 -2.76
N LYS A 159 20.15 -5.10 -1.76
CA LYS A 159 19.49 -6.40 -1.98
C LYS A 159 17.97 -6.27 -1.88
N TYR A 160 17.26 -7.26 -2.42
CA TYR A 160 15.82 -7.37 -2.28
C TYR A 160 15.40 -8.80 -1.89
N SER A 161 14.17 -8.96 -1.39
CA SER A 161 13.44 -10.24 -1.45
C SER A 161 12.06 -10.02 -2.08
N PHE A 162 11.61 -11.01 -2.87
CA PHE A 162 10.34 -10.95 -3.58
C PHE A 162 9.55 -12.22 -3.29
N GLU A 163 8.49 -12.08 -2.52
CA GLU A 163 7.83 -13.20 -1.83
C GLU A 163 6.36 -13.28 -2.23
N GLU A 164 5.91 -14.48 -2.64
CA GLU A 164 4.50 -14.73 -2.99
C GLU A 164 3.62 -14.75 -1.74
N VAL A 165 2.53 -13.99 -1.76
CA VAL A 165 1.51 -13.98 -0.70
C VAL A 165 0.49 -15.07 -0.93
N LYS A 166 0.43 -16.00 0.02
CA LYS A 166 -0.51 -17.13 0.01
C LYS A 166 -1.79 -16.80 0.78
N ASN A 167 -2.79 -17.68 0.68
CA ASN A 167 -4.04 -17.62 1.46
C ASN A 167 -4.84 -16.32 1.30
N ILE A 168 -4.79 -15.70 0.11
CA ILE A 168 -5.41 -14.39 -0.20
C ILE A 168 -6.86 -14.29 0.29
N ARG A 169 -7.70 -15.29 0.03
CA ARG A 169 -9.11 -15.27 0.47
C ARG A 169 -9.25 -15.23 1.99
N SER A 170 -8.44 -16.00 2.72
CA SER A 170 -8.46 -16.01 4.18
C SER A 170 -7.98 -14.67 4.73
N ASN A 171 -6.91 -14.11 4.17
CA ASN A 171 -6.40 -12.79 4.54
C ASN A 171 -7.44 -11.68 4.29
N LEU A 172 -8.14 -11.72 3.15
CA LEU A 172 -9.22 -10.76 2.85
C LEU A 172 -10.35 -10.85 3.88
N ASN A 173 -10.77 -12.06 4.26
CA ASN A 173 -11.81 -12.24 5.27
C ASN A 173 -11.42 -11.62 6.62
N VAL A 174 -10.15 -11.76 7.03
CA VAL A 174 -9.64 -11.14 8.26
C VAL A 174 -9.65 -9.62 8.14
N PHE A 175 -9.18 -9.06 7.01
CA PHE A 175 -9.23 -7.62 6.77
C PHE A 175 -10.66 -7.07 6.80
N LEU A 176 -11.61 -7.72 6.11
CA LEU A 176 -13.01 -7.29 6.10
C LEU A 176 -13.66 -7.38 7.49
N SER A 177 -13.28 -8.39 8.27
CA SER A 177 -13.71 -8.50 9.68
C SER A 177 -13.20 -7.32 10.50
N ALA A 178 -11.92 -6.96 10.35
CA ALA A 178 -11.32 -5.81 11.03
C ALA A 178 -11.99 -4.49 10.60
N LEU A 179 -12.25 -4.31 9.31
CA LEU A 179 -12.95 -3.14 8.75
C LEU A 179 -14.36 -3.00 9.33
N ASN A 180 -15.12 -4.10 9.40
CA ASN A 180 -16.48 -4.09 9.92
C ASN A 180 -16.50 -3.76 11.41
N VAL A 181 -15.60 -4.35 12.21
CA VAL A 181 -15.48 -4.02 13.63
C VAL A 181 -15.09 -2.54 13.81
N MET A 182 -14.15 -2.03 13.02
CA MET A 182 -13.73 -0.62 13.09
C MET A 182 -14.91 0.32 12.81
N LYS A 183 -15.71 0.06 11.77
CA LYS A 183 -16.89 0.87 11.43
C LYS A 183 -17.94 0.81 12.53
N TRP A 184 -18.24 -0.40 13.02
CA TRP A 184 -19.17 -0.57 14.14
C TRP A 184 -18.74 0.23 15.36
N LYS A 185 -17.44 0.22 15.71
CA LYS A 185 -16.90 1.05 16.82
C LYS A 185 -17.09 2.55 16.56
N GLN A 186 -16.84 3.03 15.34
CA GLN A 186 -17.01 4.46 15.00
C GLN A 186 -18.47 4.93 15.08
N GLU A 187 -19.42 4.05 14.81
CA GLU A 187 -20.86 4.35 14.87
C GLU A 187 -21.42 4.24 16.29
N ASN A 188 -20.97 3.25 17.08
CA ASN A 188 -21.61 2.86 18.33
C ASN A 188 -20.81 3.23 19.60
N LEU A 189 -19.49 3.38 19.49
CA LEU A 189 -18.61 3.69 20.61
C LEU A 189 -18.05 5.11 20.53
N LYS A 190 -18.74 6.05 19.86
CA LYS A 190 -18.34 7.46 19.90
C LYS A 190 -18.09 7.86 21.35
N GLU A 191 -16.85 8.25 21.63
CA GLU A 191 -16.40 8.70 22.94
C GLU A 191 -17.39 9.73 23.47
N GLY A 192 -17.73 9.58 24.76
CA GLY A 192 -18.55 10.55 25.46
C GLY A 192 -18.02 11.97 25.26
N GLN A 193 -18.97 12.91 25.25
CA GLN A 193 -18.73 14.31 25.56
C GLN A 193 -17.89 14.45 26.84
#